data_AF-A0A6I3X990-F1
#
_entry.id   AF-A0A6I3X990-F1
#
_cell.length_a   1.000
_cell.length_b   1.000
_cell.length_c   1.000
_cell.angle_alpha   90.00
_cell.angle_beta   90.00
_cell.angle_gamma   90.00
#
_symmetry.space_group_name_H-M   'P 1'
#
loop_
_entity.id
_entity.type
_entity.pdbx_description
1 polymer ?
#
loop_
_entity_poly.entity_id
_entity_poly.type
_entity_poly.pdbx_seq_one_letter_code
_entity_poly.pdbx_strand_id
1 'polypeptide(L)' 'MPLYQIWYNDNTQPLVVNTPYRLRDVEIAGEIIRSEQRQNRQSADPAGLTVRELLRVNGLRDVRYTMDESEPVDLK' A
#
# COMPACT_ATOMS: atom_id res chain seq x y z
N MET A 1 5.75 7.23 16.25
CA MET A 1 5.62 7.30 14.77
C MET A 1 4.73 6.14 14.39
N PRO A 2 3.63 6.34 13.65
CA PRO A 2 2.73 5.27 13.28
C PRO A 2 3.45 4.20 12.44
N LEU A 3 3.30 2.95 12.88
CA LEU A 3 3.78 1.79 12.15
C LEU A 3 2.64 1.17 11.35
N TYR A 4 2.80 1.11 10.03
CA TYR A 4 1.87 0.45 9.13
C TYR A 4 2.41 -0.92 8.75
N GLN A 5 1.57 -1.93 8.90
CA GLN A 5 1.79 -3.24 8.29
C GLN A 5 0.78 -3.37 7.16
N ILE A 6 1.25 -3.60 5.94
CA ILE A 6 0.44 -3.62 4.73
C ILE A 6 0.57 -4.99 4.06
N TRP A 7 -0.53 -5.73 4.00
CA TRP A 7 -0.65 -6.98 3.25
C TRP A 7 -1.27 -6.68 1.89
N TYR A 8 -0.76 -7.31 0.85
CA TYR A 8 -1.27 -7.20 -0.51
C TYR A 8 -0.96 -8.48 -1.27
N ASN A 9 -1.77 -8.80 -2.28
CA ASN A 9 -1.61 -10.00 -3.12
C ASN A 9 -1.49 -11.31 -2.32
N ASP A 10 -2.20 -11.41 -1.19
CA ASP A 10 -2.14 -12.56 -0.28
C ASP A 10 -0.72 -12.86 0.26
N ASN A 11 0.16 -11.85 0.30
CA ASN A 11 1.51 -12.03 0.83
C ASN A 11 1.49 -12.44 2.31
N THR A 12 2.32 -13.43 2.65
CA THR A 12 2.49 -13.89 4.04
C THR A 12 3.20 -12.84 4.91
N GLN A 13 4.11 -12.05 4.32
CA GLN A 13 4.87 -11.02 5.02
C GLN A 13 4.32 -9.63 4.68
N PRO A 14 3.98 -8.80 5.67
CA PRO A 14 3.53 -7.44 5.42
C PRO A 14 4.69 -6.54 4.98
N LEU A 15 4.38 -5.56 4.13
CA LEU A 15 5.22 -4.39 3.94
C LEU A 15 5.11 -3.50 5.18
N VAL A 16 6.24 -3.29 5.84
CA VAL A 16 6.32 -2.45 7.03
C VAL A 16 6.73 -1.04 6.64
N VAL A 17 5.86 -0.07 6.90
CA VAL A 17 6.12 1.34 6.62
C VAL A 17 6.06 2.13 7.92
N ASN A 18 7.11 2.89 8.19
CA ASN A 18 7.18 3.79 9.34
C ASN A 18 7.22 5.22 8.84
N THR A 19 6.17 6.00 9.13
CA THR A 19 6.04 7.38 8.67
C THR A 19 5.87 8.34 9.83
N PRO A 20 6.35 9.60 9.70
CA PRO A 20 6.19 10.59 10.76
C PRO A 20 4.75 11.10 10.90
N TYR A 21 3.87 10.81 9.93
CA TYR A 21 2.47 11.25 9.89
C TYR A 21 1.53 10.10 9.47
N ARG A 22 0.22 10.31 9.61
CA ARG A 22 -0.80 9.34 9.22
C ARG A 22 -0.94 9.26 7.69
N LEU A 23 -0.83 8.06 7.12
CA LEU A 23 -0.98 7.85 5.69
C LEU A 23 -2.47 7.83 5.30
N ARG A 24 -2.75 8.38 4.12
CA ARG A 24 -4.05 8.23 3.45
C ARG A 24 -4.03 6.95 2.62
N ASP A 25 -5.20 6.42 2.30
CA ASP A 25 -5.36 5.20 1.48
C ASP A 25 -4.56 5.25 0.15
N VAL A 26 -4.56 6.40 -0.52
CA VAL A 26 -3.77 6.63 -1.74
C VAL A 26 -2.26 6.57 -1.50
N GLU A 27 -1.80 7.03 -0.33
CA GLU A 27 -0.39 7.00 0.03
C GLU A 27 0.04 5.60 0.46
N ILE A 28 -0.83 4.83 1.11
CA ILE A 28 -0.60 3.42 1.44
C ILE A 28 -0.39 2.62 0.15
N ALA A 29 -1.29 2.77 -0.83
CA ALA A 29 -1.12 2.16 -2.15
C ALA A 29 0.17 2.64 -2.84
N GLY A 30 0.51 3.92 -2.73
CA GLY A 30 1.75 4.49 -3.24
C GLY A 30 3.01 3.87 -2.62
N GLU A 31 3.00 3.57 -1.32
CA GLU A 31 4.12 2.90 -0.64
C GLU A 31 4.31 1.45 -1.09
N ILE A 32 3.22 0.72 -1.35
CA ILE A 32 3.28 -0.63 -1.95
C ILE A 32 3.94 -0.53 -3.32
N ILE A 33 3.48 0.38 -4.17
CA ILE A 33 4.04 0.56 -5.51
C ILE A 33 5.50 0.95 -5.43
N ARG A 34 5.89 1.85 -4.53
CA ARG A 34 7.29 2.25 -4.32
C ARG A 34 8.15 1.06 -3.87
N SER A 35 7.61 0.20 -3.00
CA SER A 35 8.29 -1.03 -2.58
C SER A 35 8.48 -2.00 -3.75
N GLU A 36 7.41 -2.24 -4.53
CA GLU A 36 7.45 -3.07 -5.73
C GLU A 36 8.39 -2.49 -6.79
N GLN A 37 8.42 -1.17 -7.00
CA GLN A 37 9.33 -0.50 -7.94
C GLN A 37 10.80 -0.73 -7.61
N ARG A 38 11.15 -0.75 -6.32
CA ARG A 38 12.50 -1.10 -5.88
C ARG A 38 12.87 -2.53 -6.24
N GLN A 39 11.88 -3.42 -6.34
CA GLN A 39 12.06 -4.82 -6.69
C GLN A 39 11.88 -5.09 -8.20
N ASN A 40 11.13 -4.25 -8.93
CA ASN A 40 10.73 -4.47 -10.31
C ASN A 40 10.49 -3.15 -11.07
N ARG A 41 11.18 -2.94 -12.20
CA ARG A 41 11.27 -1.63 -12.92
C ARG A 41 10.01 -1.22 -13.71
N GLN A 42 8.85 -1.82 -13.46
CA GLN A 42 7.61 -1.53 -14.20
C GLN A 42 6.51 -1.13 -13.24
N SER A 43 6.33 0.16 -13.02
CA SER A 43 5.15 0.66 -12.32
C SER A 43 4.70 1.99 -12.91
N ALA A 44 3.40 2.18 -12.98
CA ALA A 44 2.78 3.36 -13.56
C ALA A 44 2.81 4.53 -12.57
N ASP A 45 3.00 5.75 -13.08
CA ASP A 45 2.93 6.97 -12.28
C ASP A 45 1.56 7.11 -11.59
N PRO A 46 1.53 7.37 -10.27
CA PRO A 46 0.29 7.44 -9.49
C PRO A 46 -0.50 8.74 -9.68
N ALA A 47 -0.03 9.68 -10.51
CA ALA A 47 -0.60 11.01 -10.62
C ALA A 47 -1.98 10.98 -11.33
N GLY A 48 -3.03 11.25 -10.57
CA GLY A 48 -4.40 11.45 -11.10
C GLY A 48 -5.31 10.23 -11.06
N LEU A 49 -4.84 9.07 -10.57
CA LEU A 49 -5.66 7.87 -10.43
C LEU A 49 -6.36 7.84 -9.06
N THR A 50 -7.59 7.34 -9.03
CA THR A 50 -8.22 6.96 -7.74
C THR A 50 -7.49 5.78 -7.11
N VAL A 51 -7.63 5.57 -5.80
CA VAL A 51 -7.02 4.42 -5.09
C VAL A 51 -7.33 3.10 -5.79
N ARG A 52 -8.60 2.91 -6.18
CA ARG A 52 -9.08 1.69 -6.85
C ARG A 52 -8.42 1.46 -8.20
N GLU A 53 -8.27 2.53 -8.98
CA GLU A 53 -7.59 2.47 -10.27
C GLU A 53 -6.09 2.24 -10.10
N LEU A 54 -5.48 2.90 -9.11
CA LEU A 54 -4.07 2.75 -8.78
C LEU A 54 -3.73 1.30 -8.39
N LEU A 55 -4.56 0.69 -7.54
CA LEU A 55 -4.45 -0.73 -7.18
C LEU A 55 -4.59 -1.61 -8.41
N ARG A 56 -5.62 -1.39 -9.24
CA ARG A 56 -5.90 -2.19 -10.44
C ARG A 56 -4.77 -2.12 -11.46
N VAL A 57 -4.26 -0.94 -11.79
CA VAL A 57 -3.21 -0.72 -12.79
C VAL A 57 -1.89 -1.38 -12.37
N ASN A 58 -1.59 -1.37 -11.07
CA ASN A 58 -0.39 -2.00 -10.52
C ASN A 58 -0.62 -3.47 -10.13
N GLY A 59 -1.79 -4.05 -10.47
CA GLY A 59 -2.10 -5.46 -10.19
C GLY A 59 -2.21 -5.80 -8.70
N LEU A 60 -2.38 -4.79 -7.84
CA LEU A 60 -2.54 -4.95 -6.40
C LEU A 60 -3.96 -5.41 -6.08
N ARG A 61 -4.06 -6.50 -5.31
CA ARG A 61 -5.31 -7.13 -4.88
C ARG A 61 -5.26 -7.39 -3.38
N ASP A 62 -6.42 -7.51 -2.76
CA ASP A 62 -6.54 -7.90 -1.34
C ASP A 62 -5.67 -7.02 -0.41
N VAL A 63 -5.70 -5.70 -0.65
CA VAL A 63 -4.81 -4.79 0.07
C VAL A 63 -5.43 -4.45 1.43
N ARG A 64 -4.73 -4.86 2.48
CA ARG A 64 -5.14 -4.70 3.87
C ARG A 64 -4.02 -4.02 4.64
N TYR A 65 -4.35 -3.11 5.56
CA TYR A 65 -3.34 -2.50 6.41
C TYR A 65 -3.79 -2.38 7.86
N THR A 66 -2.84 -2.45 8.79
CA THR A 66 -3.05 -2.16 10.21
C THR A 66 -2.10 -1.05 10.64
N MET A 67 -2.57 -0.15 11.51
CA MET A 67 -1.76 0.91 12.11
C MET A 67 -1.65 0.68 13.61
N ASP A 68 -0.44 0.52 14.15
CA ASP A 68 -0.20 0.54 15.61
C ASP A 68 -1.14 -0.42 16.40
N GLU A 69 -1.20 -1.70 15.99
CA GLU A 69 -2.08 -2.74 16.56
C GLU A 69 -3.61 -2.49 16.46
N SER A 70 -4.03 -1.51 15.66
CA SER A 70 -5.45 -1.27 15.34
C SER A 70 -6.03 -2.36 14.43
N GLU A 71 -7.36 -2.43 14.38
CA GLU A 71 -8.09 -3.33 13.48
C GLU A 71 -7.63 -3.18 12.01
N PRO A 72 -7.53 -4.29 11.27
CA PRO A 72 -7.14 -4.26 9.86
C PRO A 72 -8.19 -3.53 9.02
N VAL A 73 -7.72 -2.58 8.22
CA VAL A 73 -8.51 -1.81 7.26
C VAL A 73 -8.28 -2.36 5.86
N ASP A 74 -9.37 -2.63 5.15
CA ASP A 74 -9.36 -3.13 3.77
C ASP A 74 -9.49 -1.96 2.78
N LEU A 75 -8.61 -1.92 1.77
CA LEU A 75 -8.63 -0.94 0.69
C LEU A 75 -9.46 -1.49 -0.50
N LYS A 76 -10.67 -0.96 -0.69
CA LYS A 76 -11.64 -1.38 -1.75
C LYS A 76 -11.83 -0.40 -2.89
#